data_AF-D4H322-F1
#
_entry.id   AF-D4H322-F1
#
_cell.length_a   1.000
_cell.length_b   1.000
_cell.length_c   1.000
_cell.angle_alpha   90.00
_cell.angle_beta   90.00
_cell.angle_gamma   90.00
#
_symmetry.space_group_name_H-M   'P 1'
#
loop_
_entity.id
_entity.type
_entity.pdbx_description
1 polymer ?
#
loop_
_entity_poly.entity_id
_entity_poly.type
_entity_poly.pdbx_seq_one_letter_code
_entity_poly.pdbx_strand_id
1 'polypeptide(L)'
;MRFRRFFKELSNPEKYFLDFFQKISLAYNFFNRNELRNHAAACAYYMLLSLIPLVLLLLYIFDTFLNRYPAFSDDIFTVLSMFNEKITPEMFEKFGISKAAGSAIGIFGIFNLLFSSRLILGSIQRAFSIIFPAEKKRNFLLENAISLGILPAAFILVLLIGVFNSTKDIIYKYLELNNINLEIIQPLFNAAALILPASTGFVIVYFIYRYLPVRKPGTGNALKGALLFMVIFAGSRSVAVVVFKHIAGNTAYGLLGSLIIVLIWSYFVFLLFLFCAQYVFVNFRSDILILNRLFSDDDINTRFVQMNKKVLEKYTQTFEADEVIIESGSGADNVYYVISGGLEVLDPDGGSAYIKTGEMFGEVAHLMCEPHRLTVKAAERSEVLVLDREVFDNVLRGNADLAKRIMELLCRRLRDSQDLKEPVV
;
A
#
# COMPACT_ATOMS: atom_id res chain seq x y z
N MET A 1 20.86 11.14 -15.71
CA MET A 1 21.59 10.81 -14.45
C MET A 1 20.96 9.71 -13.58
N ARG A 2 19.63 9.62 -13.40
CA ARG A 2 18.97 8.57 -12.58
C ARG A 2 19.24 7.12 -13.02
N PHE A 3 19.38 6.86 -14.32
CA PHE A 3 19.59 5.51 -14.88
C PHE A 3 20.99 4.92 -14.65
N ARG A 4 22.04 5.77 -14.58
CA ARG A 4 23.42 5.32 -14.28
C ARG A 4 23.61 4.95 -12.80
N ARG A 5 22.85 5.56 -11.88
CA ARG A 5 22.83 5.15 -10.45
C ARG A 5 22.22 3.76 -10.27
N PHE A 6 21.15 3.44 -11.01
CA PHE A 6 20.48 2.14 -10.96
C PHE A 6 21.40 0.97 -11.36
N PHE A 7 22.28 1.16 -12.35
CA PHE A 7 23.25 0.13 -12.76
C PHE A 7 24.47 0.02 -11.82
N LYS A 8 24.92 1.12 -11.21
CA LYS A 8 25.97 1.08 -10.18
C LYS A 8 25.48 0.42 -8.89
N GLU A 9 24.17 0.45 -8.63
CA GLU A 9 23.49 -0.20 -7.50
C GLU A 9 23.40 -1.74 -7.62
N LEU A 10 23.49 -2.30 -8.84
CA LEU A 10 23.54 -3.75 -9.07
C LEU A 10 24.89 -4.39 -8.72
N SER A 11 25.92 -3.60 -8.37
CA SER A 11 27.27 -4.12 -8.11
C SER A 11 27.45 -4.77 -6.73
N ASN A 12 26.41 -4.81 -5.87
CA ASN A 12 26.46 -5.48 -4.57
C ASN A 12 25.10 -6.14 -4.23
N PRO A 13 24.80 -7.34 -4.78
CA PRO A 13 23.50 -8.00 -4.63
C PRO A 13 23.18 -8.40 -3.18
N GLU A 14 24.18 -8.75 -2.37
CA GLU A 14 23.98 -9.16 -0.96
C GLU A 14 23.36 -8.05 -0.11
N LYS A 15 23.82 -6.80 -0.27
CA LYS A 15 23.32 -5.65 0.50
C LYS A 15 21.86 -5.30 0.13
N TYR A 16 21.50 -5.46 -1.13
CA TYR A 16 20.11 -5.25 -1.59
C TYR A 16 19.16 -6.33 -1.04
N PHE A 17 19.62 -7.58 -1.01
CA PHE A 17 18.87 -8.69 -0.44
C PHE A 17 18.58 -8.47 1.05
N LEU A 18 19.59 -8.05 1.81
CA LEU A 18 19.45 -7.75 3.23
C LEU A 18 18.47 -6.58 3.50
N ASP A 19 18.56 -5.48 2.74
CA ASP A 19 17.61 -4.35 2.84
C ASP A 19 16.16 -4.78 2.53
N PHE A 20 15.99 -5.62 1.50
CA PHE A 20 14.68 -6.15 1.13
C PHE A 20 14.06 -7.00 2.24
N PHE A 21 14.81 -7.94 2.81
CA PHE A 21 14.33 -8.79 3.91
C PHE A 21 14.05 -7.99 5.19
N GLN A 22 14.87 -6.99 5.50
CA GLN A 22 14.60 -6.09 6.63
C GLN A 22 13.29 -5.34 6.45
N LYS A 23 13.03 -4.80 5.24
CA LYS A 23 11.77 -4.12 4.92
C LYS A 23 10.56 -5.05 5.00
N ILE A 24 10.70 -6.31 4.56
CA ILE A 24 9.66 -7.33 4.71
C ILE A 24 9.39 -7.63 6.18
N SER A 25 10.44 -7.84 6.98
CA SER A 25 10.30 -8.12 8.42
C SER A 25 9.63 -6.95 9.14
N LEU A 26 10.04 -5.72 8.82
CA LEU A 26 9.41 -4.52 9.36
C LEU A 26 7.94 -4.40 8.93
N ALA A 27 7.64 -4.65 7.65
CA ALA A 27 6.28 -4.65 7.13
C ALA A 27 5.42 -5.70 7.84
N TYR A 28 5.94 -6.89 8.13
CA TYR A 28 5.25 -7.94 8.89
C TYR A 28 4.94 -7.51 10.33
N ASN A 29 5.91 -6.88 11.02
CA ASN A 29 5.70 -6.37 12.37
C ASN A 29 4.62 -5.29 12.41
N PHE A 30 4.67 -4.31 11.50
CA PHE A 30 3.61 -3.30 11.38
C PHE A 30 2.28 -3.91 10.98
N PHE A 31 2.27 -4.91 10.09
CA PHE A 31 1.05 -5.58 9.64
C PHE A 31 0.30 -6.26 10.80
N ASN A 32 1.04 -6.88 11.72
CA ASN A 32 0.45 -7.48 12.91
C ASN A 32 0.04 -6.40 13.95
N ARG A 33 0.88 -5.39 14.18
CA ARG A 33 0.56 -4.28 15.11
C ARG A 33 -0.69 -3.50 14.68
N ASN A 34 -0.89 -3.32 13.38
CA ASN A 34 -2.03 -2.62 12.80
C ASN A 34 -3.27 -3.53 12.61
N GLU A 35 -3.23 -4.77 13.11
CA GLU A 35 -4.32 -5.76 13.00
C GLU A 35 -4.88 -5.92 11.57
N LEU A 36 -4.03 -5.80 10.55
CA LEU A 36 -4.50 -5.79 9.15
C LEU A 36 -5.14 -7.12 8.71
N ARG A 37 -4.93 -8.20 9.48
CA ARG A 37 -5.64 -9.47 9.33
C ARG A 37 -7.16 -9.30 9.55
N ASN A 38 -7.56 -8.51 10.54
CA ASN A 38 -8.97 -8.24 10.83
C ASN A 38 -9.61 -7.42 9.70
N HIS A 39 -8.87 -6.45 9.17
CA HIS A 39 -9.31 -5.67 8.01
C HIS A 39 -9.43 -6.52 6.73
N ALA A 40 -8.50 -7.44 6.49
CA ALA A 40 -8.59 -8.38 5.37
C ALA A 40 -9.82 -9.30 5.49
N ALA A 41 -10.11 -9.78 6.71
CA ALA A 41 -11.30 -10.60 6.98
C ALA A 41 -12.59 -9.83 6.72
N ALA A 42 -12.67 -8.57 7.17
CA ALA A 42 -13.80 -7.70 6.90
C ALA A 42 -13.99 -7.45 5.38
N CYS A 43 -12.91 -7.21 4.63
CA CYS A 43 -12.98 -7.05 3.19
C CYS A 43 -13.51 -8.32 2.48
N ALA A 44 -13.03 -9.50 2.88
CA ALA A 44 -13.48 -10.77 2.32
C ALA A 44 -14.95 -11.06 2.62
N TYR A 45 -15.38 -10.80 3.86
CA TYR A 45 -16.78 -10.93 4.26
C TYR A 45 -17.69 -9.99 3.45
N TYR A 46 -17.33 -8.71 3.32
CA TYR A 46 -18.11 -7.76 2.51
C TYR A 46 -18.10 -8.12 1.01
N MET A 47 -17.00 -8.67 0.50
CA MET A 47 -16.95 -9.22 -0.87
C MET A 47 -17.95 -10.36 -1.05
N LEU A 48 -18.00 -11.31 -0.11
CA LEU A 48 -18.96 -12.41 -0.14
C LEU A 48 -20.41 -11.90 -0.07
N LEU A 49 -20.69 -10.94 0.83
CA LEU A 49 -22.01 -10.31 0.96
C LEU A 49 -22.45 -9.65 -0.36
N SER A 50 -21.52 -9.05 -1.11
CA SER A 50 -21.80 -8.39 -2.40
C SER A 50 -22.10 -9.36 -3.55
N LEU A 51 -21.72 -10.64 -3.41
CA LEU A 51 -21.91 -11.64 -4.47
C LEU A 51 -23.39 -11.94 -4.69
N ILE A 52 -24.18 -11.99 -3.62
CA ILE A 52 -25.62 -12.28 -3.71
C ILE A 52 -26.37 -11.19 -4.49
N PRO A 53 -26.27 -9.89 -4.13
CA PRO A 53 -26.88 -8.82 -4.94
C PRO A 53 -26.38 -8.78 -6.37
N LEU A 54 -25.10 -9.07 -6.61
CA LEU A 54 -24.51 -9.10 -7.95
C LEU A 54 -25.15 -10.21 -8.81
N VAL A 55 -25.28 -11.42 -8.28
CA VAL A 55 -25.91 -12.53 -9.00
C VAL A 55 -27.38 -12.23 -9.28
N LEU A 56 -28.12 -11.70 -8.30
CA LEU A 56 -29.52 -11.29 -8.49
C LEU A 56 -29.66 -10.21 -9.56
N LEU A 57 -28.75 -9.23 -9.59
CA LEU A 57 -28.74 -8.19 -10.60
C LEU A 57 -28.43 -8.74 -12.00
N LEU A 58 -27.44 -9.63 -12.12
CA LEU A 58 -27.09 -10.26 -13.39
C LEU A 58 -28.25 -11.09 -13.93
N LEU A 59 -28.90 -11.86 -13.07
CA LEU A 59 -30.09 -12.64 -13.42
C LEU A 59 -31.23 -11.72 -13.91
N TYR A 60 -31.49 -10.60 -13.22
CA TYR A 60 -32.49 -9.62 -13.64
C TYR A 60 -32.17 -8.98 -15.00
N ILE A 61 -30.92 -8.56 -15.22
CA ILE A 61 -30.48 -7.98 -16.50
C ILE A 61 -30.64 -9.01 -17.61
N PHE A 62 -30.23 -10.26 -17.37
CA PHE A 62 -30.30 -11.33 -18.35
C PHE A 62 -31.75 -11.66 -18.71
N ASP A 63 -32.63 -11.83 -17.73
CA ASP A 63 -34.07 -12.05 -17.95
C ASP A 63 -34.72 -10.89 -18.71
N THR A 64 -34.46 -9.65 -18.30
CA THR A 64 -35.01 -8.46 -18.98
C THR A 64 -34.54 -8.40 -20.43
N PHE A 65 -33.28 -8.78 -20.69
CA PHE A 65 -32.70 -8.80 -22.02
C PHE A 65 -33.32 -9.91 -22.89
N LEU A 66 -33.45 -11.13 -22.37
CA LEU A 66 -34.10 -12.26 -23.07
C LEU A 66 -35.56 -11.96 -23.40
N ASN A 67 -36.32 -11.41 -22.44
CA ASN A 67 -37.72 -11.02 -22.64
C ASN A 67 -37.90 -9.89 -23.66
N ARG A 68 -36.92 -8.99 -23.78
CA ARG A 68 -36.95 -7.89 -24.76
C ARG A 68 -36.58 -8.35 -26.18
N TYR A 69 -35.81 -9.43 -26.32
CA TYR A 69 -35.35 -9.96 -27.61
C TYR A 69 -35.67 -11.47 -27.75
N PRO A 70 -36.95 -11.85 -27.92
CA PRO A 70 -37.38 -13.25 -27.92
C PRO A 70 -36.73 -14.10 -29.02
N ALA A 71 -36.55 -13.56 -30.23
CA ALA A 71 -35.87 -14.27 -31.31
C ALA A 71 -34.41 -14.65 -30.96
N PHE A 72 -33.71 -13.78 -30.23
CA PHE A 72 -32.34 -14.06 -29.76
C PHE A 72 -32.31 -15.03 -28.58
N SER A 73 -33.37 -15.03 -27.76
CA SER A 73 -33.53 -15.97 -26.64
C SER A 73 -33.60 -17.41 -27.15
N ASP A 74 -34.42 -17.69 -28.16
CA ASP A 74 -34.58 -19.03 -28.74
C ASP A 74 -33.25 -19.57 -29.32
N ASP A 75 -32.52 -18.70 -30.03
CA ASP A 75 -31.18 -19.02 -30.56
C ASP A 75 -30.18 -19.31 -29.43
N ILE A 76 -30.18 -18.50 -28.35
CA ILE A 76 -29.31 -18.71 -27.19
C ILE A 76 -29.60 -20.05 -26.51
N PHE A 77 -30.86 -20.39 -26.25
CA PHE A 77 -31.21 -21.64 -25.56
C PHE A 77 -30.96 -22.86 -26.43
N THR A 78 -31.08 -22.73 -27.75
CA THR A 78 -30.68 -23.76 -28.71
C THR A 78 -29.17 -24.04 -28.61
N VAL A 79 -28.33 -23.00 -28.48
CA VAL A 79 -26.89 -23.18 -28.30
C VAL A 79 -26.56 -23.71 -26.90
N LEU A 80 -27.19 -23.19 -25.85
CA LEU A 80 -26.92 -23.60 -24.46
C LEU A 80 -27.31 -25.05 -24.19
N SER A 81 -28.40 -25.53 -24.77
CA SER A 81 -28.83 -26.93 -24.65
C SER A 81 -27.84 -27.90 -25.31
N MET A 82 -27.07 -27.47 -26.32
CA MET A 82 -25.95 -28.26 -26.88
C MET A 82 -24.80 -28.44 -25.89
N PHE A 83 -24.59 -27.49 -24.98
CA PHE A 83 -23.53 -27.58 -23.95
C PHE A 83 -24.00 -28.34 -22.72
N ASN A 84 -25.25 -28.14 -22.30
CA ASN A 84 -25.85 -28.83 -21.16
C ASN A 84 -27.38 -28.82 -21.27
N GLU A 85 -27.97 -30.00 -21.41
CA GLU A 85 -29.41 -30.21 -21.56
C GLU A 85 -30.23 -29.68 -20.36
N LYS A 86 -29.59 -29.44 -19.21
CA LYS A 86 -30.23 -28.86 -18.01
C LYS A 86 -30.43 -27.34 -18.10
N ILE A 87 -29.87 -26.65 -19.09
CA ILE A 87 -30.01 -25.19 -19.26
C ILE A 87 -31.21 -24.92 -20.16
N THR A 88 -32.42 -25.08 -19.62
CA THR A 88 -33.69 -24.80 -20.32
C THR A 88 -34.28 -23.44 -19.93
N PRO A 89 -35.15 -22.85 -20.78
CA PRO A 89 -35.92 -21.65 -20.41
C PRO A 89 -36.71 -21.82 -19.10
N GLU A 90 -37.22 -23.02 -18.84
CA GLU A 90 -37.95 -23.36 -17.61
C GLU A 90 -37.10 -23.26 -16.33
N MET A 91 -35.78 -23.50 -16.42
CA MET A 91 -34.86 -23.29 -15.30
C MET A 91 -34.85 -21.81 -14.89
N PHE A 92 -34.87 -20.89 -15.86
CA PHE A 92 -34.89 -19.45 -15.60
C PHE A 92 -36.24 -18.98 -15.08
N GLU A 93 -37.36 -19.55 -15.56
CA GLU A 93 -38.68 -19.30 -14.97
C GLU A 93 -38.75 -19.77 -13.50
N LYS A 94 -38.16 -20.93 -13.16
CA LYS A 94 -38.08 -21.43 -11.78
C LYS A 94 -37.23 -20.54 -10.85
N PHE A 95 -36.23 -19.83 -11.38
CA PHE A 95 -35.48 -18.83 -10.62
C PHE A 95 -36.24 -17.50 -10.43
N GLY A 96 -37.49 -17.40 -10.93
CA GLY A 96 -38.47 -16.45 -10.42
C GLY A 96 -38.34 -15.02 -10.92
N ILE A 97 -38.07 -14.83 -12.21
CA ILE A 97 -37.92 -13.49 -12.81
C ILE A 97 -39.07 -13.15 -13.76
N SER A 98 -40.08 -14.00 -13.89
CA SER A 98 -41.22 -13.72 -14.76
C SER A 98 -42.24 -12.76 -14.09
N LYS A 99 -42.20 -11.50 -14.54
CA LYS A 99 -43.33 -10.56 -14.72
C LYS A 99 -43.86 -9.68 -13.57
N ALA A 100 -43.48 -9.83 -12.31
CA ALA A 100 -43.80 -8.82 -11.27
C ALA A 100 -42.72 -8.66 -10.19
N ALA A 101 -42.07 -9.76 -9.81
CA ALA A 101 -40.92 -9.74 -8.90
C ALA A 101 -39.64 -9.21 -9.58
N GLY A 102 -39.53 -9.29 -10.91
CA GLY A 102 -38.34 -8.86 -11.66
C GLY A 102 -37.94 -7.41 -11.40
N SER A 103 -38.87 -6.45 -11.49
CA SER A 103 -38.57 -5.03 -11.27
C SER A 103 -38.19 -4.72 -9.81
N ALA A 104 -38.89 -5.33 -8.84
CA ALA A 104 -38.59 -5.17 -7.42
C ALA A 104 -37.25 -5.81 -7.02
N ILE A 105 -36.95 -7.01 -7.53
CA ILE A 105 -35.66 -7.69 -7.35
C ILE A 105 -34.54 -6.92 -8.04
N GLY A 106 -34.79 -6.34 -9.21
CA GLY A 106 -33.83 -5.50 -9.92
C GLY A 106 -33.49 -4.23 -9.14
N ILE A 107 -34.50 -3.48 -8.68
CA ILE A 107 -34.31 -2.27 -7.87
C ILE A 107 -33.63 -2.61 -6.53
N PHE A 108 -34.10 -3.66 -5.85
CA PHE A 108 -33.51 -4.13 -4.60
C PHE A 108 -32.06 -4.61 -4.80
N GLY A 109 -31.78 -5.32 -5.90
CA GLY A 109 -30.46 -5.79 -6.28
C GLY A 109 -29.51 -4.63 -6.56
N ILE A 110 -29.94 -3.61 -7.32
CA ILE A 110 -29.15 -2.38 -7.56
C ILE A 110 -28.86 -1.67 -6.24
N PHE A 111 -29.89 -1.43 -5.41
CA PHE A 111 -29.72 -0.73 -4.14
C PHE A 111 -28.77 -1.50 -3.20
N ASN A 112 -28.96 -2.80 -3.07
CA ASN A 112 -28.16 -3.65 -2.20
C ASN A 112 -26.73 -3.85 -2.73
N LEU A 113 -26.54 -3.85 -4.05
CA LEU A 113 -25.20 -3.87 -4.66
C LEU A 113 -24.47 -2.55 -4.42
N LEU A 114 -25.13 -1.40 -4.59
CA LEU A 114 -24.56 -0.08 -4.29
C LEU A 114 -24.19 0.03 -2.81
N PHE A 115 -25.06 -0.44 -1.92
CA PHE A 115 -24.81 -0.51 -0.49
C PHE A 115 -23.63 -1.42 -0.15
N SER A 116 -23.60 -2.65 -0.68
CA SER A 116 -22.52 -3.61 -0.43
C SER A 116 -21.18 -3.17 -1.01
N SER A 117 -21.18 -2.57 -2.20
CA SER A 117 -19.99 -1.96 -2.82
C SER A 117 -19.42 -0.86 -1.92
N ARG A 118 -20.29 -0.06 -1.28
CA ARG A 118 -19.86 0.96 -0.33
C ARG A 118 -19.21 0.37 0.91
N LEU A 119 -19.66 -0.78 1.40
CA LEU A 119 -19.05 -1.47 2.55
C LEU A 119 -17.62 -1.94 2.24
N ILE A 120 -17.41 -2.59 1.09
CA ILE A 120 -16.09 -3.04 0.65
C ILE A 120 -15.15 -1.84 0.51
N LEU A 121 -15.62 -0.79 -0.17
CA LEU A 121 -14.86 0.44 -0.36
C LEU A 121 -14.45 1.08 0.97
N GLY A 122 -15.40 1.26 1.88
CA GLY A 122 -15.13 1.80 3.21
C GLY A 122 -14.21 0.91 4.04
N SER A 123 -14.23 -0.41 3.84
CA SER A 123 -13.31 -1.34 4.49
C SER A 123 -11.87 -1.17 3.99
N ILE A 124 -11.69 -1.12 2.66
CA ILE A 124 -10.37 -0.91 2.05
C ILE A 124 -9.84 0.48 2.43
N GLN A 125 -10.65 1.53 2.35
CA GLN A 125 -10.25 2.89 2.74
C GLN A 125 -9.82 2.97 4.20
N ARG A 126 -10.57 2.34 5.12
CA ARG A 126 -10.17 2.26 6.53
C ARG A 126 -8.83 1.55 6.70
N ALA A 127 -8.63 0.40 6.06
CA ALA A 127 -7.34 -0.30 6.08
C ALA A 127 -6.20 0.60 5.56
N PHE A 128 -6.41 1.32 4.46
CA PHE A 128 -5.43 2.25 3.91
C PHE A 128 -5.16 3.46 4.80
N SER A 129 -6.16 3.95 5.53
CA SER A 129 -5.98 5.04 6.49
C SER A 129 -5.11 4.63 7.69
N ILE A 130 -5.15 3.35 8.07
CA ILE A 130 -4.28 2.76 9.11
C ILE A 130 -2.86 2.55 8.57
N ILE A 131 -2.73 2.05 7.33
CA ILE A 131 -1.42 1.83 6.69
C ILE A 131 -0.73 3.16 6.36
N PHE A 132 -1.49 4.16 5.91
CA PHE A 132 -1.02 5.49 5.54
C PHE A 132 -1.71 6.55 6.41
N PRO A 133 -1.28 6.71 7.68
CA PRO A 133 -1.84 7.73 8.56
C PRO A 133 -1.71 9.12 7.94
N ALA A 134 -2.79 9.90 8.00
CA ALA A 134 -2.82 11.27 7.51
C ALA A 134 -3.51 12.19 8.52
N GLU A 135 -2.93 13.38 8.72
CA GLU A 135 -3.40 14.36 9.70
C GLU A 135 -4.68 15.09 9.27
N LYS A 136 -4.90 15.21 7.95
CA LYS A 136 -6.07 15.87 7.38
C LYS A 136 -7.01 14.83 6.80
N LYS A 137 -8.26 14.84 7.27
CA LYS A 137 -9.37 14.09 6.65
C LYS A 137 -9.59 14.64 5.23
N ARG A 138 -9.73 13.75 4.23
CA ARG A 138 -10.12 14.16 2.88
C ARG A 138 -11.56 14.67 2.90
N ASN A 139 -11.89 15.60 2.01
CA ASN A 139 -13.28 16.02 1.80
C ASN A 139 -14.09 14.79 1.34
N PHE A 140 -15.22 14.54 2.00
CA PHE A 140 -16.08 13.37 1.79
C PHE A 140 -16.42 13.11 0.30
N LEU A 141 -16.65 14.19 -0.47
CA LEU A 141 -16.95 14.11 -1.90
C LEU A 141 -15.77 13.64 -2.76
N LEU A 142 -14.56 14.14 -2.48
CA LEU A 142 -13.35 13.79 -3.24
C LEU A 142 -12.88 12.37 -2.92
N GLU A 143 -13.05 11.93 -1.67
CA GLU A 143 -12.78 10.56 -1.23
C GLU A 143 -13.69 9.54 -1.92
N ASN A 144 -14.95 9.91 -2.13
CA ASN A 144 -15.91 9.09 -2.85
C ASN A 144 -15.66 9.10 -4.36
N ALA A 145 -15.30 10.24 -4.96
CA ALA A 145 -15.09 10.36 -6.40
C ALA A 145 -13.89 9.54 -6.94
N ILE A 146 -12.76 9.54 -6.23
CA ILE A 146 -11.58 8.73 -6.62
C ILE A 146 -11.93 7.23 -6.60
N SER A 147 -12.69 6.83 -5.58
CA SER A 147 -13.10 5.44 -5.38
C SER A 147 -14.19 5.01 -6.36
N LEU A 148 -15.08 5.94 -6.74
CA LEU A 148 -16.11 5.75 -7.77
C LEU A 148 -15.53 5.63 -9.19
N GLY A 149 -14.34 6.18 -9.46
CA GLY A 149 -13.70 6.06 -10.77
C GLY A 149 -12.89 4.76 -10.95
N ILE A 150 -12.08 4.39 -9.95
CA ILE A 150 -11.10 3.31 -10.08
C ILE A 150 -11.76 1.92 -10.16
N LEU A 151 -12.79 1.66 -9.34
CA LEU A 151 -13.42 0.33 -9.26
C LEU A 151 -14.26 -0.04 -10.50
N PRO A 152 -15.15 0.84 -11.02
CA PRO A 152 -15.87 0.55 -12.25
C PRO A 152 -14.92 0.41 -13.45
N ALA A 153 -13.87 1.23 -13.54
CA ALA A 153 -12.85 1.10 -14.57
C ALA A 153 -12.13 -0.26 -14.49
N ALA A 154 -11.75 -0.69 -13.28
CA ALA A 154 -11.16 -2.01 -13.04
C ALA A 154 -12.12 -3.15 -13.43
N PHE A 155 -13.40 -3.03 -13.10
CA PHE A 155 -14.42 -4.03 -13.44
C PHE A 155 -14.65 -4.12 -14.95
N ILE A 156 -14.79 -2.98 -15.64
CA ILE A 156 -14.90 -2.93 -17.10
C ILE A 156 -13.68 -3.57 -17.76
N LEU A 157 -12.47 -3.28 -17.28
CA LEU A 157 -11.25 -3.89 -17.80
C LEU A 157 -11.25 -5.42 -17.64
N VAL A 158 -11.70 -5.94 -16.48
CA VAL A 158 -11.85 -7.39 -16.26
C VAL A 158 -12.90 -8.00 -17.18
N LEU A 159 -14.02 -7.32 -17.42
CA LEU A 159 -15.02 -7.78 -18.38
C LEU A 159 -14.48 -7.84 -19.81
N LEU A 160 -13.75 -6.80 -20.25
CA LEU A 160 -13.12 -6.77 -21.56
C LEU A 160 -12.11 -7.92 -21.75
N ILE A 161 -11.36 -8.27 -20.70
CA ILE A 161 -10.49 -9.45 -20.69
C ILE A 161 -11.32 -10.73 -20.88
N GLY A 162 -12.44 -10.86 -20.18
CA GLY A 162 -13.32 -12.02 -20.30
C GLY A 162 -13.84 -12.18 -21.73
N VAL A 163 -14.36 -11.09 -22.31
CA VAL A 163 -14.81 -11.05 -23.71
C VAL A 163 -13.69 -11.44 -24.66
N PHE A 164 -12.49 -10.85 -24.52
CA PHE A 164 -11.33 -11.18 -25.35
C PHE A 164 -11.00 -12.67 -25.33
N ASN A 165 -11.00 -13.29 -24.15
CA ASN A 165 -10.72 -14.73 -24.02
C ASN A 165 -11.82 -15.58 -24.69
N SER A 166 -13.09 -15.21 -24.54
CA SER A 166 -14.21 -15.93 -25.17
C SER A 166 -14.24 -15.75 -26.69
N THR A 167 -13.89 -14.58 -27.22
CA THR A 167 -13.88 -14.31 -28.67
C THR A 167 -12.70 -15.00 -29.38
N LYS A 168 -11.61 -15.31 -28.67
CA LYS A 168 -10.44 -16.01 -29.22
C LYS A 168 -10.82 -17.32 -29.92
N ASP A 169 -11.66 -18.14 -29.29
CA ASP A 169 -12.03 -19.47 -29.82
C ASP A 169 -12.91 -19.36 -31.07
N ILE A 170 -13.75 -18.31 -31.15
CA ILE A 170 -14.56 -18.00 -32.33
C ILE A 170 -13.66 -17.55 -33.48
N ILE A 171 -12.67 -16.70 -33.20
CA ILE A 171 -11.70 -16.22 -34.20
C ILE A 171 -10.88 -17.39 -34.76
N TYR A 172 -10.40 -18.30 -33.91
CA TYR A 172 -9.68 -19.48 -34.36
C TYR A 172 -10.50 -20.35 -35.30
N LYS A 173 -11.76 -20.64 -34.94
CA LYS A 173 -12.67 -21.42 -35.79
C LYS A 173 -12.91 -20.74 -37.14
N TYR A 174 -13.08 -19.42 -37.16
CA TYR A 174 -13.24 -18.66 -38.41
C TYR A 174 -11.98 -18.66 -39.28
N LEU A 175 -10.79 -18.54 -38.68
CA LEU A 175 -9.51 -18.55 -39.41
C LEU A 175 -9.20 -19.94 -39.99
N GLU A 176 -9.53 -21.01 -39.27
CA GLU A 176 -9.40 -22.40 -39.73
C GLU A 176 -10.30 -22.68 -40.94
N LEU A 177 -11.55 -22.18 -40.93
CA LEU A 177 -12.49 -22.29 -42.06
C LEU A 177 -12.01 -21.57 -43.33
N ASN A 178 -11.14 -20.57 -43.21
CA ASN A 178 -10.59 -19.79 -44.33
C ASN A 178 -9.18 -20.24 -44.74
N ASN A 179 -8.69 -21.39 -44.25
CA ASN A 179 -7.36 -21.93 -44.53
C ASN A 179 -6.18 -20.97 -44.22
N ILE A 180 -6.35 -20.07 -43.25
CA ILE A 180 -5.26 -19.17 -42.82
C ILE A 180 -4.33 -19.94 -41.89
N ASN A 181 -3.02 -19.93 -42.14
CA ASN A 181 -2.06 -20.65 -41.31
C ASN A 181 -2.05 -20.11 -39.87
N LEU A 182 -2.46 -20.95 -38.91
CA LEU A 182 -2.63 -20.62 -37.51
C LEU A 182 -1.32 -20.65 -36.71
N GLU A 183 -0.23 -21.21 -37.27
CA GLU A 183 1.05 -21.38 -36.56
C GLU A 183 1.62 -20.09 -35.98
N ILE A 184 1.41 -18.94 -36.64
CA ILE A 184 1.91 -17.63 -36.19
C ILE A 184 0.90 -16.90 -35.29
N ILE A 185 -0.40 -17.08 -35.56
CA ILE A 185 -1.48 -16.35 -34.89
C ILE A 185 -1.78 -16.93 -33.50
N GLN A 186 -1.81 -18.26 -33.39
CA GLN A 186 -2.12 -18.97 -32.16
C GLN A 186 -1.16 -18.66 -30.98
N PRO A 187 0.19 -18.64 -31.15
CA PRO A 187 1.08 -18.28 -30.04
C PRO A 187 0.92 -16.82 -29.62
N LEU A 188 0.64 -15.90 -30.54
CA LEU A 188 0.42 -14.48 -30.24
C LEU A 188 -0.82 -14.28 -29.36
N PHE A 189 -1.96 -14.88 -29.75
CA PHE A 189 -3.19 -14.79 -28.97
C PHE A 189 -3.08 -15.50 -27.62
N ASN A 190 -2.35 -16.62 -27.53
CA ASN A 190 -2.08 -17.28 -26.26
C ASN A 190 -1.18 -16.44 -25.35
N ALA A 191 -0.16 -15.78 -25.90
CA ALA A 191 0.67 -14.83 -25.16
C ALA A 191 -0.15 -13.64 -24.67
N ALA A 192 -1.01 -13.06 -25.52
CA ALA A 192 -1.90 -11.97 -25.17
C ALA A 192 -2.88 -12.38 -24.05
N ALA A 193 -3.46 -13.58 -24.12
CA ALA A 193 -4.36 -14.12 -23.09
C ALA A 193 -3.68 -14.28 -21.72
N LEU A 194 -2.35 -14.51 -21.69
CA LEU A 194 -1.57 -14.59 -20.46
C LEU A 194 -1.16 -13.19 -19.94
N ILE A 195 -0.68 -12.32 -20.83
CA ILE A 195 -0.08 -11.03 -20.47
C ILE A 195 -1.15 -10.00 -20.10
N LEU A 196 -2.24 -9.92 -20.85
CA LEU A 196 -3.25 -8.86 -20.74
C LEU A 196 -3.96 -8.83 -19.36
N PRO A 197 -4.35 -9.99 -18.77
CA PRO A 197 -4.87 -10.00 -17.40
C PRO A 197 -3.82 -9.59 -16.37
N ALA A 198 -2.56 -10.03 -16.53
CA ALA A 198 -1.49 -9.71 -15.61
C ALA A 198 -1.13 -8.22 -15.65
N SER A 199 -1.05 -7.62 -16.83
CA SER A 199 -0.80 -6.18 -16.99
C SER A 199 -1.94 -5.34 -16.44
N THR A 200 -3.18 -5.76 -16.67
CA THR A 200 -4.37 -5.08 -16.14
C THR A 200 -4.40 -5.11 -14.62
N GLY A 201 -4.17 -6.29 -14.02
CA GLY A 201 -4.05 -6.44 -12.57
C GLY A 201 -2.95 -5.56 -11.99
N PHE A 202 -1.78 -5.54 -12.63
CA PHE A 202 -0.66 -4.67 -12.24
C PHE A 202 -1.04 -3.19 -12.25
N VAL A 203 -1.69 -2.72 -13.33
CA VAL A 203 -2.14 -1.33 -13.46
C VAL A 203 -3.15 -1.00 -12.36
N ILE A 204 -4.17 -1.83 -12.15
CA ILE A 204 -5.19 -1.60 -11.11
C ILE A 204 -4.54 -1.47 -9.73
N VAL A 205 -3.70 -2.44 -9.34
CA VAL A 205 -3.03 -2.45 -8.03
C VAL A 205 -2.11 -1.24 -7.88
N TYR A 206 -1.36 -0.88 -8.93
CA TYR A 206 -0.53 0.32 -8.94
C TYR A 206 -1.35 1.60 -8.70
N PHE A 207 -2.47 1.77 -9.41
CA PHE A 207 -3.32 2.94 -9.25
C PHE A 207 -3.92 2.99 -7.84
N ILE A 208 -4.33 1.85 -7.29
CA ILE A 208 -4.84 1.81 -5.92
C ILE A 208 -3.73 2.20 -4.94
N TYR A 209 -2.54 1.61 -5.01
CA TYR A 209 -1.42 1.95 -4.11
C TYR A 209 -0.93 3.39 -4.25
N ARG A 210 -1.12 4.03 -5.41
CA ARG A 210 -0.69 5.41 -5.62
C ARG A 210 -1.74 6.45 -5.24
N TYR A 211 -3.00 6.22 -5.57
CA TYR A 211 -4.05 7.25 -5.51
C TYR A 211 -5.05 7.05 -4.38
N LEU A 212 -5.20 5.82 -3.87
CA LEU A 212 -6.06 5.57 -2.72
C LEU A 212 -5.49 6.17 -1.43
N PRO A 213 -4.18 6.06 -1.11
CA PRO A 213 -3.61 6.73 0.05
C PRO A 213 -3.83 8.24 0.05
N VAL A 214 -4.03 8.81 1.25
CA VAL A 214 -4.21 10.26 1.42
C VAL A 214 -2.92 11.01 1.05
N ARG A 215 -1.78 10.58 1.63
CA ARG A 215 -0.44 11.00 1.19
C ARG A 215 0.03 10.05 0.08
N LYS A 216 0.19 10.58 -1.14
CA LYS A 216 0.54 9.79 -2.33
C LYS A 216 1.98 9.28 -2.21
N PRO A 217 2.23 7.95 -2.16
CA PRO A 217 3.58 7.42 -2.19
C PRO A 217 4.24 7.72 -3.54
N GLY A 218 5.57 7.83 -3.54
CA GLY A 218 6.35 8.03 -4.77
C GLY A 218 6.09 6.93 -5.81
N THR A 219 6.14 7.30 -7.08
CA THR A 219 5.82 6.39 -8.21
C THR A 219 6.63 5.10 -8.19
N GLY A 220 7.92 5.20 -7.90
CA GLY A 220 8.81 4.03 -7.80
C GLY A 220 8.42 3.07 -6.68
N ASN A 221 7.92 3.58 -5.56
CA ASN A 221 7.55 2.75 -4.40
C ASN A 221 6.23 2.02 -4.66
N ALA A 222 5.25 2.71 -5.26
CA ALA A 222 4.00 2.08 -5.68
C ALA A 222 4.22 1.01 -6.76
N LEU A 223 5.11 1.25 -7.74
CA LEU A 223 5.47 0.25 -8.76
C LEU A 223 6.10 -1.01 -8.14
N LYS A 224 7.06 -0.84 -7.22
CA LYS A 224 7.69 -1.97 -6.51
C LYS A 224 6.67 -2.79 -5.73
N GLY A 225 5.74 -2.14 -5.03
CA GLY A 225 4.67 -2.82 -4.31
C GLY A 225 3.68 -3.55 -5.22
N ALA A 226 3.27 -2.94 -6.34
CA ALA A 226 2.39 -3.57 -7.32
C ALA A 226 3.07 -4.78 -7.98
N LEU A 227 4.37 -4.69 -8.27
CA LEU A 227 5.15 -5.81 -8.82
C LEU A 227 5.23 -6.95 -7.81
N LEU A 228 5.55 -6.64 -6.55
CA LEU A 228 5.58 -7.61 -5.45
C LEU A 228 4.23 -8.33 -5.31
N PHE A 229 3.13 -7.58 -5.31
CA PHE A 229 1.78 -8.14 -5.28
C PHE A 229 1.56 -9.10 -6.44
N MET A 230 1.86 -8.68 -7.67
CA MET A 230 1.59 -9.48 -8.87
C MET A 230 2.42 -10.77 -8.92
N VAL A 231 3.68 -10.74 -8.49
CA VAL A 231 4.54 -11.93 -8.45
C VAL A 231 3.98 -12.95 -7.45
N ILE A 232 3.66 -12.50 -6.23
CA ILE A 232 3.13 -13.41 -5.19
C ILE A 232 1.72 -13.89 -5.59
N PHE A 233 0.89 -13.02 -6.17
CA PHE A 233 -0.46 -13.36 -6.64
C PHE A 233 -0.43 -14.38 -7.80
N ALA A 234 0.50 -14.27 -8.74
CA ALA A 234 0.66 -15.25 -9.82
C ALA A 234 1.08 -16.62 -9.28
N GLY A 235 2.01 -16.65 -8.31
CA GLY A 235 2.40 -17.87 -7.61
C GLY A 235 1.24 -18.51 -6.84
N SER A 236 0.51 -17.70 -6.07
CA SER A 236 -0.62 -18.20 -5.27
C SER A 236 -1.79 -18.67 -6.12
N ARG A 237 -2.05 -18.03 -7.27
CA ARG A 237 -3.08 -18.46 -8.23
C ARG A 237 -2.87 -19.90 -8.69
N SER A 238 -1.62 -20.29 -8.94
CA SER A 238 -1.29 -21.65 -9.40
C SER A 238 -1.67 -22.69 -8.33
N VAL A 239 -1.34 -22.40 -7.07
CA VAL A 239 -1.73 -23.23 -5.92
C VAL A 239 -3.25 -23.29 -5.77
N ALA A 240 -3.92 -22.14 -5.89
CA ALA A 240 -5.37 -22.05 -5.78
C ALA A 240 -6.07 -22.94 -6.79
N VAL A 241 -5.67 -22.86 -8.07
CA VAL A 241 -6.27 -23.67 -9.15
C VAL A 241 -6.18 -25.17 -8.84
N VAL A 242 -5.04 -25.64 -8.32
CA VAL A 242 -4.86 -27.04 -7.92
C VAL A 242 -5.81 -27.41 -6.78
N VAL A 243 -5.89 -26.58 -5.74
CA VAL A 243 -6.78 -26.79 -4.59
C VAL A 243 -8.25 -26.79 -5.02
N PHE A 244 -8.67 -25.82 -5.83
CA PHE A 244 -10.03 -25.73 -6.36
C PHE A 244 -10.40 -26.97 -7.18
N LYS A 245 -9.50 -27.44 -8.06
CA LYS A 245 -9.74 -28.63 -8.87
C LYS A 245 -9.92 -29.88 -8.01
N HIS A 246 -9.13 -30.03 -6.94
CA HIS A 246 -9.22 -31.18 -6.05
C HIS A 246 -10.51 -31.18 -5.21
N ILE A 247 -10.93 -30.01 -4.71
CA ILE A 247 -12.14 -29.92 -3.87
C ILE A 247 -13.42 -29.96 -4.71
N ALA A 248 -13.45 -29.31 -5.88
CA ALA A 248 -14.61 -29.30 -6.76
C ALA A 248 -14.96 -30.70 -7.32
N GLY A 249 -13.99 -31.61 -7.40
CA GLY A 249 -14.21 -33.01 -7.78
C GLY A 249 -14.92 -33.85 -6.71
N ASN A 250 -15.00 -33.37 -5.46
CA ASN A 250 -15.64 -34.08 -4.35
C ASN A 250 -17.07 -33.60 -4.13
N THR A 251 -18.04 -34.48 -4.38
CA THR A 251 -19.48 -34.23 -4.18
C THR A 251 -19.85 -33.92 -2.72
N ALA A 252 -19.03 -34.35 -1.76
CA ALA A 252 -19.23 -34.10 -0.33
C ALA A 252 -19.20 -32.61 0.05
N TYR A 253 -18.54 -31.75 -0.74
CA TYR A 253 -18.40 -30.33 -0.41
C TYR A 253 -19.49 -29.44 -1.00
N GLY A 254 -20.32 -29.92 -1.93
CA GLY A 254 -21.53 -29.24 -2.41
C GLY A 254 -21.44 -27.73 -2.63
N LEU A 255 -22.58 -27.04 -2.52
CA LEU A 255 -22.67 -25.58 -2.70
C LEU A 255 -22.07 -24.80 -1.51
N LEU A 256 -22.24 -25.30 -0.28
CA LEU A 256 -21.70 -24.72 0.95
C LEU A 256 -20.16 -24.69 0.98
N GLY A 257 -19.49 -25.77 0.54
CA GLY A 257 -18.04 -25.82 0.48
C GLY A 257 -17.47 -24.84 -0.54
N SER A 258 -18.14 -24.66 -1.68
CA SER A 258 -17.71 -23.67 -2.69
C SER A 258 -17.70 -22.24 -2.13
N LEU A 259 -18.69 -21.86 -1.33
CA LEU A 259 -18.76 -20.55 -0.66
C LEU A 259 -17.61 -20.37 0.35
N ILE A 260 -17.32 -21.40 1.15
CA ILE A 260 -16.22 -21.37 2.13
C ILE A 260 -14.87 -21.19 1.43
N ILE A 261 -14.63 -21.89 0.31
CA ILE A 261 -13.37 -21.77 -0.43
C ILE A 261 -13.24 -20.39 -1.07
N VAL A 262 -14.31 -19.84 -1.64
CA VAL A 262 -14.32 -18.47 -2.17
C VAL A 262 -14.00 -17.46 -1.06
N LEU A 263 -14.56 -17.64 0.14
CA LEU A 263 -14.26 -16.79 1.29
C LEU A 263 -12.80 -16.89 1.72
N ILE A 264 -12.24 -18.10 1.85
CA ILE A 264 -10.83 -18.32 2.22
C ILE A 264 -9.89 -17.72 1.17
N TRP A 265 -10.20 -17.95 -0.12
CA TRP A 265 -9.40 -17.43 -1.22
C TRP A 265 -9.45 -15.90 -1.26
N SER A 266 -10.64 -15.31 -1.13
CA SER A 266 -10.83 -13.86 -1.04
C SER A 266 -10.04 -13.27 0.13
N TYR A 267 -10.14 -13.89 1.32
CA TYR A 267 -9.37 -13.50 2.50
C TYR A 267 -7.87 -13.50 2.25
N PHE A 268 -7.35 -14.56 1.63
CA PHE A 268 -5.94 -14.65 1.28
C PHE A 268 -5.49 -13.54 0.30
N VAL A 269 -6.31 -13.24 -0.72
CA VAL A 269 -6.01 -12.15 -1.67
C VAL A 269 -5.98 -10.81 -0.95
N PHE A 270 -6.93 -10.53 -0.05
CA PHE A 270 -6.94 -9.29 0.73
C PHE A 270 -5.76 -9.20 1.72
N LEU A 271 -5.38 -10.31 2.36
CA LEU A 271 -4.17 -10.37 3.19
C LEU A 271 -2.93 -9.96 2.39
N LEU A 272 -2.73 -10.59 1.23
CA LEU A 272 -1.61 -10.33 0.34
C LEU A 272 -1.63 -8.88 -0.16
N PHE A 273 -2.81 -8.37 -0.52
CA PHE A 273 -3.03 -7.00 -0.97
C PHE A 273 -2.68 -5.96 0.11
N LEU A 274 -3.15 -6.14 1.35
CA LEU A 274 -2.85 -5.22 2.44
C LEU A 274 -1.39 -5.33 2.91
N PHE A 275 -0.82 -6.54 2.88
CA PHE A 275 0.61 -6.73 3.20
C PHE A 275 1.50 -5.98 2.21
N CYS A 276 1.23 -6.09 0.91
CA CYS A 276 1.98 -5.35 -0.11
C CYS A 276 1.77 -3.82 0.01
N ALA A 277 0.58 -3.36 0.41
CA ALA A 277 0.35 -1.95 0.73
C ALA A 277 1.20 -1.48 1.94
N GLN A 278 1.30 -2.30 3.00
CA GLN A 278 2.17 -2.02 4.15
C GLN A 278 3.64 -1.99 3.75
N TYR A 279 4.07 -2.87 2.83
CA TYR A 279 5.41 -2.83 2.26
C TYR A 279 5.67 -1.52 1.48
N VAL A 280 4.69 -1.03 0.70
CA VAL A 280 4.78 0.28 0.03
C VAL A 280 4.99 1.40 1.05
N PHE A 281 4.27 1.37 2.18
CA PHE A 281 4.45 2.34 3.27
C PHE A 281 5.86 2.29 3.85
N VAL A 282 6.35 1.09 4.20
CA VAL A 282 7.70 0.91 4.75
C VAL A 282 8.78 1.37 3.77
N ASN A 283 8.61 1.09 2.47
CA ASN A 283 9.57 1.54 1.46
C ASN A 283 9.42 3.05 1.12
N PHE A 284 8.29 3.67 1.44
CA PHE A 284 8.08 5.11 1.33
C PHE A 284 8.62 5.90 2.53
N ARG A 285 8.54 5.33 3.74
CA ARG A 285 8.97 5.97 5.00
C ARG A 285 10.21 5.30 5.61
N SER A 286 10.97 4.50 4.86
CA SER A 286 12.16 3.79 5.37
C SER A 286 13.10 4.72 6.11
N ASP A 287 13.25 5.92 5.59
CA ASP A 287 14.12 6.95 6.10
C ASP A 287 13.72 7.37 7.53
N ILE A 288 12.44 7.68 7.73
CA ILE A 288 11.90 8.08 9.05
C ILE A 288 11.84 6.90 10.01
N LEU A 289 11.57 5.69 9.53
CA LEU A 289 11.52 4.51 10.40
C LEU A 289 12.92 4.12 10.92
N ILE A 290 13.96 4.29 10.08
CA ILE A 290 15.36 4.11 10.47
C ILE A 290 15.79 5.21 11.44
N LEU A 291 15.44 6.48 11.16
CA LEU A 291 15.71 7.60 12.05
C LEU A 291 15.01 7.41 13.41
N ASN A 292 13.73 7.01 13.43
CA ASN A 292 13.03 6.70 14.68
C ASN A 292 13.77 5.66 15.52
N ARG A 293 14.31 4.62 14.86
CA ARG A 293 15.06 3.58 15.56
C ARG A 293 16.42 4.06 16.03
N LEU A 294 17.10 4.91 15.27
CA LEU A 294 18.37 5.52 15.66
C LEU A 294 18.23 6.31 16.97
N PHE A 295 17.12 7.01 17.15
CA PHE A 295 16.88 7.85 18.33
C PHE A 295 16.26 7.11 19.53
N SER A 296 15.79 5.88 19.34
CA SER A 296 15.15 5.08 20.41
C SER A 296 16.13 4.27 21.24
N ASP A 297 17.22 3.75 20.65
CA ASP A 297 18.21 2.94 21.37
C ASP A 297 19.34 3.84 21.87
N ASP A 298 19.64 3.78 23.18
CA ASP A 298 20.83 4.41 23.76
C ASP A 298 22.13 3.72 23.32
N ASP A 299 22.06 2.40 23.08
CA ASP A 299 23.15 1.60 22.57
C ASP A 299 23.06 1.47 21.05
N ILE A 300 23.42 2.52 20.34
CA ILE A 300 23.54 2.47 18.88
C ILE A 300 24.71 1.55 18.53
N ASN A 301 24.39 0.30 18.20
CA ASN A 301 25.41 -0.66 17.75
C ASN A 301 25.98 -0.22 16.39
N THR A 302 27.31 -0.20 16.25
CA THR A 302 28.05 0.16 15.02
C THR A 302 27.52 -0.60 13.79
N ARG A 303 27.00 -1.82 14.01
CA ARG A 303 26.38 -2.66 12.97
C ARG A 303 25.08 -2.08 12.41
N PHE A 304 24.25 -1.41 13.22
CA PHE A 304 23.01 -0.76 12.78
C PHE A 304 23.30 0.44 11.88
N VAL A 305 24.26 1.28 12.27
CA VAL A 305 24.73 2.44 11.48
C VAL A 305 25.33 1.96 10.16
N GLN A 306 26.19 0.93 10.18
CA GLN A 306 26.76 0.37 8.94
C GLN A 306 25.70 -0.23 8.00
N MET A 307 24.71 -0.96 8.53
CA MET A 307 23.62 -1.54 7.74
C MET A 307 22.77 -0.48 7.06
N ASN A 308 22.51 0.64 7.74
CA ASN A 308 21.62 1.71 7.27
C ASN A 308 22.36 2.93 6.71
N LYS A 309 23.68 2.83 6.49
CA LYS A 309 24.55 3.93 6.07
C LYS A 309 23.99 4.72 4.88
N LYS A 310 23.37 4.06 3.90
CA LYS A 310 22.82 4.71 2.68
C LYS A 310 21.67 5.69 2.98
N VAL A 311 20.86 5.38 3.98
CA VAL A 311 19.75 6.23 4.41
C VAL A 311 20.29 7.40 5.23
N LEU A 312 21.23 7.12 6.13
CA LEU A 312 21.88 8.15 6.96
C LEU A 312 22.70 9.13 6.12
N GLU A 313 23.43 8.65 5.10
CA GLU A 313 24.19 9.46 4.14
C GLU A 313 23.33 10.52 3.42
N LYS A 314 22.02 10.29 3.26
CA LYS A 314 21.11 11.27 2.66
C LYS A 314 20.93 12.52 3.54
N TYR A 315 21.05 12.34 4.86
CA TYR A 315 20.85 13.39 5.87
C TYR A 315 22.17 13.78 6.54
N THR A 316 23.28 13.10 6.26
CA THR A 316 24.57 13.36 6.91
C THR A 316 25.30 14.45 6.15
N GLN A 317 25.79 15.45 6.90
CA GLN A 317 26.74 16.43 6.44
C GLN A 317 28.03 16.29 7.27
N THR A 318 29.17 16.46 6.62
CA THR A 318 30.47 16.45 7.27
C THR A 318 30.93 17.88 7.44
N PHE A 319 31.38 18.21 8.64
CA PHE A 319 31.92 19.52 9.00
C PHE A 319 33.38 19.35 9.38
N GLU A 320 34.25 20.22 8.86
CA GLU A 320 35.66 20.26 9.25
C GLU A 320 35.84 21.06 10.55
N ALA A 321 37.02 20.96 11.18
CA ALA A 321 37.29 21.69 12.43
C ALA A 321 37.13 23.21 12.24
N ASP A 322 36.57 23.87 13.25
CA ASP A 322 36.19 25.28 13.31
C ASP A 322 35.07 25.74 12.35
N GLU A 323 34.44 24.81 11.61
CA GLU A 323 33.30 25.14 10.75
C GLU A 323 32.02 25.40 11.58
N VAL A 324 31.33 26.50 11.29
CA VAL A 324 30.09 26.89 11.99
C VAL A 324 28.91 26.13 11.41
N ILE A 325 28.17 25.44 12.29
CA ILE A 325 26.98 24.66 11.92
C ILE A 325 25.71 25.47 12.18
N ILE A 326 25.64 26.16 13.33
CA ILE A 326 24.53 27.03 13.71
C ILE A 326 25.10 28.37 14.16
N GLU A 327 24.53 29.46 13.67
CA GLU A 327 24.87 30.81 14.11
C GLU A 327 23.79 31.36 15.04
N SER A 328 24.18 32.04 16.12
CA SER A 328 23.22 32.72 16.99
C SER A 328 22.40 33.76 16.21
N GLY A 329 21.09 33.80 16.43
CA GLY A 329 20.13 34.64 15.71
C GLY A 329 19.63 34.04 14.39
N SER A 330 20.17 32.91 13.92
CA SER A 330 19.69 32.23 12.72
C SER A 330 18.35 31.51 12.95
N GLY A 331 17.60 31.27 11.86
CA GLY A 331 16.30 30.59 11.91
C GLY A 331 16.43 29.10 12.26
N ALA A 332 15.43 28.55 12.94
CA ALA A 332 15.40 27.17 13.42
C ALA A 332 14.67 26.22 12.46
N ASP A 333 15.21 26.07 11.25
CA ASP A 333 14.60 25.24 10.21
C ASP A 333 15.01 23.77 10.27
N ASN A 334 16.13 23.48 10.96
CA ASN A 334 16.73 22.15 11.04
C ASN A 334 17.04 21.75 12.50
N VAL A 335 16.99 20.44 12.74
CA VAL A 335 17.45 19.80 13.97
C VAL A 335 18.62 18.87 13.64
N TYR A 336 19.59 18.80 14.55
CA TYR A 336 20.87 18.17 14.28
C TYR A 336 21.15 17.04 15.28
N TYR A 337 21.82 15.98 14.81
CA TYR A 337 22.26 14.86 15.66
C TYR A 337 23.68 14.44 15.34
N VAL A 338 24.53 14.31 16.37
CA VAL A 338 25.96 14.01 16.20
C VAL A 338 26.18 12.50 16.03
N ILE A 339 26.64 12.07 14.85
CA ILE A 339 26.99 10.66 14.59
C ILE A 339 28.40 10.34 15.07
N SER A 340 29.34 11.25 14.82
CA SER A 340 30.74 11.09 15.24
C SER A 340 31.44 12.46 15.31
N GLY A 341 32.45 12.54 16.18
CA GLY A 341 33.18 13.77 16.46
C GLY A 341 32.63 14.50 17.70
N GLY A 342 32.94 15.79 17.78
CA GLY A 342 32.55 16.64 18.90
C GLY A 342 32.40 18.10 18.49
N LEU A 343 31.41 18.76 19.09
CA LEU A 343 31.03 20.12 18.76
C LEU A 343 31.15 21.02 19.98
N GLU A 344 31.56 22.26 19.76
CA GLU A 344 31.63 23.30 20.78
C GLU A 344 30.44 24.26 20.60
N VAL A 345 29.75 24.51 21.71
CA VAL A 345 28.65 25.47 21.82
C VAL A 345 29.16 26.72 22.49
N LEU A 346 28.95 27.85 21.84
CA LEU A 346 29.36 29.18 22.28
C LEU A 346 28.12 29.99 22.64
N ASP A 347 28.04 30.43 23.89
CA ASP A 347 27.02 31.35 24.37
C ASP A 347 27.50 32.80 24.18
N PRO A 348 26.69 33.68 23.55
CA PRO A 348 26.98 35.11 23.50
C PRO A 348 27.26 35.75 24.87
N ASP A 349 26.68 35.20 25.95
CA ASP A 349 26.80 35.73 27.31
C ASP A 349 28.03 35.19 28.08
N GLY A 350 28.93 34.42 27.43
CA GLY A 350 30.24 34.06 27.96
C GLY A 350 30.40 32.64 28.50
N GLY A 351 29.56 31.70 28.05
CA GLY A 351 29.65 30.27 28.37
C GLY A 351 30.13 29.41 27.19
N SER A 352 30.82 28.30 27.48
CA SER A 352 31.09 27.25 26.49
C SER A 352 30.62 25.89 27.02
N ALA A 353 30.03 25.09 26.13
CA ALA A 353 29.62 23.72 26.42
C ALA A 353 30.05 22.81 25.26
N TYR A 354 30.13 21.51 25.52
CA TYR A 354 30.53 20.53 24.51
C TYR A 354 29.40 19.55 24.24
N ILE A 355 29.08 19.33 22.97
CA ILE A 355 28.11 18.33 22.53
C ILE A 355 28.87 17.09 22.09
N LYS A 356 28.49 15.95 22.68
CA LYS A 356 29.13 14.66 22.41
C LYS A 356 28.41 13.88 21.32
N THR A 357 29.11 12.89 20.77
CA THR A 357 28.50 11.90 19.89
C THR A 357 27.28 11.26 20.56
N GLY A 358 26.19 11.14 19.80
CA GLY A 358 24.92 10.59 20.28
C GLY A 358 23.92 11.64 20.81
N GLU A 359 24.31 12.90 20.90
CA GLU A 359 23.45 13.99 21.36
C GLU A 359 22.77 14.75 20.20
N MET A 360 21.59 15.30 20.50
CA MET A 360 20.81 16.14 19.59
C MET A 360 20.93 17.61 19.98
N PHE A 361 20.96 18.50 18.99
CA PHE A 361 21.01 19.94 19.19
C PHE A 361 20.19 20.72 18.16
N GLY A 362 19.83 21.97 18.50
CA GLY A 362 18.93 22.81 17.69
C GLY A 362 17.44 22.50 17.88
N GLU A 363 17.12 21.46 18.65
CA GLU A 363 15.77 20.99 18.97
C GLU A 363 14.95 22.04 19.73
N VAL A 364 15.58 22.79 20.65
CA VAL A 364 14.90 23.80 21.46
C VAL A 364 14.32 24.90 20.57
N ALA A 365 15.15 25.44 19.67
CA ALA A 365 14.75 26.54 18.79
C ALA A 365 13.65 26.09 17.81
N HIS A 366 13.76 24.87 17.29
CA HIS A 366 12.75 24.27 16.43
C HIS A 366 11.39 24.10 17.13
N LEU A 367 11.41 23.57 18.37
CA LEU A 367 10.20 23.31 19.15
C LEU A 367 9.53 24.59 19.67
N MET A 368 10.32 25.58 20.07
CA MET A 368 9.83 26.86 20.56
C MET A 368 9.45 27.82 19.43
N CYS A 369 9.78 27.50 18.17
CA CYS A 369 9.62 28.39 17.02
C CYS A 369 10.33 29.74 17.22
N GLU A 370 11.51 29.71 17.83
CA GLU A 370 12.36 30.87 18.10
C GLU A 370 13.69 30.75 17.34
N PRO A 371 14.40 31.86 17.07
CA PRO A 371 15.76 31.82 16.53
C PRO A 371 16.73 31.08 17.47
N HIS A 372 17.80 30.52 16.90
CA HIS A 372 18.87 29.90 17.69
C HIS A 372 19.52 30.93 18.61
N ARG A 373 19.68 30.60 19.89
CA ARG A 373 20.31 31.50 20.89
C ARG A 373 21.83 31.31 20.99
N LEU A 374 22.30 30.11 20.67
CA LEU A 374 23.69 29.70 20.82
C LEU A 374 24.31 29.44 19.44
N THR A 375 25.60 29.73 19.32
CA THR A 375 26.40 29.38 18.13
C THR A 375 27.02 28.00 18.34
N VAL A 376 26.98 27.13 17.34
CA VAL A 376 27.58 25.79 17.40
C VAL A 376 28.59 25.64 16.28
N LYS A 377 29.82 25.26 16.63
CA LYS A 377 30.91 24.99 15.68
C LYS A 377 31.52 23.60 15.92
N ALA A 378 32.08 23.02 14.87
CA ALA A 378 32.80 21.75 14.97
C ALA A 378 34.16 21.95 15.67
N ALA A 379 34.43 21.21 16.75
CA ALA A 379 35.74 21.25 17.41
C ALA A 379 36.76 20.33 16.71
N GLU A 380 36.26 19.27 16.08
CA GLU A 380 37.01 18.35 15.24
C GLU A 380 36.17 17.94 14.03
N ARG A 381 36.76 17.22 13.05
CA ARG A 381 36.03 16.72 11.90
C ARG A 381 34.86 15.84 12.35
N SER A 382 33.65 16.30 12.09
CA SER A 382 32.43 15.73 12.67
C SER A 382 31.42 15.36 11.58
N GLU A 383 30.72 14.25 11.79
CA GLU A 383 29.59 13.84 10.95
C GLU A 383 28.27 14.09 11.70
N VAL A 384 27.41 14.91 11.11
CA VAL A 384 26.16 15.38 11.73
C VAL A 384 24.98 15.06 10.81
N LEU A 385 23.93 14.48 11.37
CA LEU A 385 22.63 14.33 10.72
C LEU A 385 21.88 15.66 10.77
N VAL A 386 21.55 16.20 9.62
CA VAL A 386 20.73 17.40 9.45
C VAL A 386 19.32 16.98 9.06
N LEU A 387 18.37 17.20 9.96
CA LEU A 387 16.96 16.88 9.76
C LEU A 387 16.16 18.18 9.56
N ASP A 388 15.49 18.28 8.43
CA ASP A 388 14.54 19.38 8.21
C ASP A 388 13.34 19.27 9.16
N ARG A 389 12.64 20.40 9.34
CA ARG A 389 11.43 20.50 10.16
C ARG A 389 10.39 19.41 9.87
N GLU A 390 10.11 19.10 8.60
CA GLU A 390 9.09 18.11 8.27
C GLU A 390 9.52 16.69 8.67
N VAL A 391 10.78 16.34 8.46
CA VAL A 391 11.36 15.03 8.81
C VAL A 391 11.39 14.85 10.31
N PHE A 392 11.88 15.85 11.05
CA PHE A 392 11.94 15.82 12.51
C PHE A 392 10.55 15.71 13.14
N ASP A 393 9.57 16.50 12.68
CA ASP A 393 8.20 16.44 13.17
C ASP A 393 7.55 15.07 12.89
N ASN A 394 7.82 14.48 11.71
CA ASN A 394 7.35 13.14 11.39
C ASN A 394 8.01 12.06 12.28
N VAL A 395 9.29 12.23 12.63
CA VAL A 395 10.03 11.33 13.53
C VAL A 395 9.42 11.38 14.94
N LEU A 396 9.24 12.59 15.48
CA LEU A 396 8.63 12.82 16.79
C LEU A 396 7.23 12.22 16.91
N ARG A 397 6.37 12.43 15.91
CA ARG A 397 5.00 11.88 15.90
C ARG A 397 4.95 10.37 15.83
N GLY A 398 5.95 9.76 15.20
CA GLY A 398 6.05 8.31 15.07
C GLY A 398 6.71 7.64 16.28
N ASN A 399 7.22 8.39 17.25
CA ASN A 399 8.03 7.88 18.34
C ASN A 399 7.75 8.59 19.68
N ALA A 400 6.78 8.06 20.43
CA ALA A 400 6.38 8.60 21.72
C ALA A 400 7.54 8.58 22.75
N ASP A 401 8.43 7.59 22.68
CA ASP A 401 9.56 7.48 23.60
C ASP A 401 10.58 8.59 23.35
N LEU A 402 10.87 8.90 22.09
CA LEU A 402 11.71 10.04 21.70
C LEU A 402 11.09 11.36 22.15
N ALA A 403 9.78 11.55 21.91
CA ALA A 403 9.08 12.74 22.38
C ALA A 403 9.19 12.89 23.91
N LYS A 404 9.03 11.79 24.65
CA LYS A 404 9.22 11.76 26.11
C LYS A 404 10.64 12.12 26.51
N ARG A 405 11.66 11.57 25.87
CA ARG A 405 13.07 11.89 26.12
C ARG A 405 13.39 13.36 25.88
N ILE A 406 12.89 13.92 24.78
CA ILE A 406 13.08 15.35 24.49
C ILE A 406 12.36 16.20 25.54
N MET A 407 11.14 15.84 25.95
CA MET A 407 10.46 16.53 27.04
C MET A 407 11.25 16.47 28.35
N GLU A 408 11.78 15.29 28.72
CA GLU A 408 12.62 15.12 29.92
C GLU A 408 13.91 15.96 29.84
N LEU A 409 14.56 16.00 28.68
CA LEU A 409 15.75 16.81 28.43
C LEU A 409 15.45 18.31 28.54
N LEU A 410 14.36 18.78 27.95
CA LEU A 410 13.92 20.18 28.06
C LEU A 410 13.58 20.54 29.51
N CYS A 411 12.89 19.66 30.24
CA CYS A 411 12.59 19.87 31.66
C CYS A 411 13.86 19.94 32.52
N ARG A 412 14.87 19.11 32.24
CA ARG A 412 16.18 19.19 32.91
C ARG A 412 16.87 20.51 32.62
N ARG A 413 17.01 20.88 31.34
CA ARG A 413 17.64 22.15 30.95
C ARG A 413 16.92 23.37 31.51
N LEU A 414 15.59 23.35 31.58
CA LEU A 414 14.81 24.41 32.23
C LEU A 414 15.12 24.51 33.72
N ARG A 415 15.20 23.38 34.43
CA ARG A 415 15.58 23.35 35.85
C ARG A 415 16.99 23.91 36.07
N ASP A 416 17.96 23.43 35.30
CA ASP A 416 19.36 23.89 35.40
C ASP A 416 19.47 25.41 35.12
N SER A 417 18.65 25.94 34.20
CA SER A 417 18.58 27.39 33.92
C SER A 417 17.87 28.23 35.00
N GLN A 418 16.99 27.61 35.81
CA GLN A 418 16.31 28.24 36.94
C GLN A 418 17.16 28.21 38.21
N ASP A 419 17.91 27.13 38.45
CA ASP A 419 18.85 27.02 39.56
C ASP A 419 20.02 28.01 39.46
N LEU A 420 20.34 28.50 38.25
CA LEU A 420 21.27 29.61 38.02
C LEU A 420 20.71 31.00 38.39
N LYS A 421 19.40 31.12 38.67
CA LYS A 421 18.72 32.40 38.95
C LYS A 421 18.21 32.55 40.38
N GLU A 422 18.23 31.51 41.21
CA GLU A 422 17.94 31.65 42.64
C GLU A 422 19.22 32.05 43.40
N PRO A 423 19.30 33.27 43.96
CA PRO A 423 20.34 33.55 44.93
C PRO A 423 20.05 32.68 46.16
N VAL A 424 21.02 31.86 46.55
CA VAL A 424 21.06 31.23 47.87
C VAL A 424 20.98 32.37 48.89
N VAL A 425 19.83 32.50 49.54
CA VAL A 425 19.63 33.37 50.71
C VAL A 425 19.83 32.53 51.97
#